data_AF-A0A2W1ARX0-F1
#
_entry.id   AF-A0A2W1ARX0-F1
#
_cell.length_a   1.000
_cell.length_b   1.000
_cell.length_c   1.000
_cell.angle_alpha   90.00
_cell.angle_beta   90.00
_cell.angle_gamma   90.00
#
_symmetry.space_group_name_H-M   'P 1'
#
loop_
_entity.id
_entity.type
_entity.pdbx_description
1 polymer ?
#
loop_
_entity_poly.entity_id
_entity_poly.type
_entity_poly.pdbx_seq_one_letter_code
_entity_poly.pdbx_strand_id
1 'polypeptide(L)'
;MDLAWMQSGTEWGIRAQPGPAGLGIDQLNIGSYGEIPDIYPDNTMRPRGAKSYPGAPRMGYTVLEKHEVWTDNAAALYEEAIQRRWKPATDIDWAAIPAGPSELERAKAQLLTIVSEQSWVQSVTYGHWLKELSYGYYEVKVFLATVIFALARHTEAFRKRAMLAGGGVGMQGPAGLNRQIIDARNFTEMILINQLVTDSFMEVLLGRLAAGAAHPAEARLYTLARQDRVRALAFGQERVRDALDAQPQRLAEFHGYLQRAEIAMVGDLRDTVTNEALAIVLGGDVEAMPAGAEQLAQMRSAQARAYLQRLAAAGIDRERRQAPHFALATGQITREELTAMREQAQQQAAKKATALAPERSHA
;
A
#
# COMPACT_ATOMS: atom_id res chain seq x y z
N MET A 1 16.80 -45.56 19.18
CA MET A 1 16.10 -44.33 18.75
C MET A 1 15.38 -43.76 19.96
N ASP A 2 15.47 -42.45 20.18
CA ASP A 2 14.74 -41.74 21.23
C ASP A 2 13.44 -41.17 20.64
N LEU A 3 12.29 -41.57 21.20
CA LEU A 3 10.94 -41.17 20.76
C LEU A 3 10.30 -40.14 21.70
N ALA A 4 11.07 -39.48 22.57
CA ALA A 4 10.56 -38.49 23.53
C ALA A 4 9.75 -37.35 22.87
N TRP A 5 9.99 -37.05 21.58
CA TRP A 5 9.23 -36.06 20.82
C TRP A 5 7.73 -36.38 20.69
N MET A 6 7.33 -37.66 20.78
CA MET A 6 5.91 -38.07 20.75
C MET A 6 5.16 -37.64 22.01
N GLN A 7 5.88 -37.33 23.10
CA GLN A 7 5.34 -36.81 24.35
C GLN A 7 5.52 -35.29 24.44
N SER A 8 5.36 -34.59 23.32
CA SER A 8 5.57 -33.14 23.25
C SER A 8 4.67 -32.34 24.20
N GLY A 9 3.55 -32.91 24.65
CA GLY A 9 2.60 -32.25 25.55
C GLY A 9 1.81 -31.13 24.86
N THR A 10 1.80 -31.13 23.52
CA THR A 10 0.90 -30.30 22.73
C THR A 10 -0.49 -30.95 22.68
N GLU A 11 -1.53 -30.17 22.40
CA GLU A 11 -2.92 -30.66 22.37
C GLU A 11 -3.10 -31.85 21.42
N TRP A 12 -3.58 -32.97 21.96
CA TRP A 12 -3.77 -34.22 21.20
C TRP A 12 -5.25 -34.42 20.86
N GLY A 13 -5.54 -35.10 19.75
CA GLY A 13 -6.91 -35.33 19.30
C GLY A 13 -7.54 -34.17 18.53
N ILE A 14 -6.80 -33.07 18.30
CA ILE A 14 -7.23 -31.97 17.44
C ILE A 14 -7.20 -32.40 15.97
N ARG A 15 -8.31 -32.15 15.28
CA ARG A 15 -8.46 -32.47 13.86
C ARG A 15 -9.07 -31.28 13.14
N ALA A 16 -8.28 -30.68 12.25
CA ALA A 16 -8.77 -29.68 11.33
C ALA A 16 -9.74 -30.32 10.33
N GLN A 17 -10.85 -29.63 10.06
CA GLN A 17 -11.90 -30.09 9.17
C GLN A 17 -11.89 -29.23 7.90
N PRO A 18 -11.67 -29.81 6.72
CA PRO A 18 -11.78 -29.07 5.47
C PRO A 18 -13.19 -28.51 5.28
N GLY A 19 -13.28 -27.27 4.79
CA GLY A 19 -14.53 -26.66 4.36
C GLY A 19 -14.79 -26.85 2.86
N PRO A 20 -15.85 -26.22 2.30
CA PRO A 20 -16.18 -26.29 0.87
C PRO A 20 -15.05 -25.82 -0.07
N ALA A 21 -14.20 -24.90 0.39
CA ALA A 21 -13.05 -24.38 -0.35
C ALA A 21 -11.74 -25.13 -0.06
N GLY A 22 -11.80 -26.26 0.66
CA GLY A 22 -10.63 -27.01 1.14
C GLY A 22 -10.26 -26.69 2.59
N LEU A 23 -9.05 -27.08 2.98
CA LEU A 23 -8.50 -26.81 4.31
C LEU A 23 -7.62 -25.56 4.25
N GLY A 24 -8.19 -24.41 4.63
CA GLY A 24 -7.48 -23.14 4.70
C GLY A 24 -6.96 -22.84 6.11
N ILE A 25 -6.28 -21.70 6.22
CA ILE A 25 -5.63 -21.26 7.47
C ILE A 25 -6.62 -21.11 8.63
N ASP A 26 -7.81 -20.52 8.40
CA ASP A 26 -8.79 -20.32 9.48
C ASP A 26 -9.26 -21.65 10.08
N GLN A 27 -9.33 -22.72 9.28
CA GLN A 27 -9.70 -24.05 9.77
C GLN A 27 -8.59 -24.71 10.62
N LEU A 28 -7.38 -24.14 10.66
CA LEU A 28 -6.29 -24.62 11.52
C LEU A 28 -6.32 -23.98 12.91
N ASN A 29 -7.07 -22.88 13.09
CA ASN A 29 -7.17 -22.16 14.35
C ASN A 29 -8.14 -22.87 15.33
N ILE A 30 -7.69 -23.99 15.91
CA ILE A 30 -8.47 -24.86 16.80
C ILE A 30 -7.81 -24.94 18.18
N GLY A 31 -8.61 -24.86 19.25
CA GLY A 31 -8.09 -24.95 20.62
C GLY A 31 -7.06 -23.84 20.89
N SER A 32 -6.00 -24.16 21.63
CA SER A 32 -4.93 -23.18 21.90
C SER A 32 -4.09 -22.81 20.66
N TYR A 33 -4.20 -23.55 19.56
CA TYR A 33 -3.50 -23.21 18.31
C TYR A 33 -4.14 -22.01 17.59
N GLY A 34 -5.44 -21.79 17.82
CA GLY A 34 -6.18 -20.64 17.31
C GLY A 34 -6.15 -19.41 18.21
N GLU A 35 -5.63 -19.52 19.43
CA GLU A 35 -5.54 -18.38 20.34
C GLU A 35 -4.49 -17.39 19.85
N ILE A 36 -4.94 -16.16 19.56
CA ILE A 36 -4.08 -15.04 19.17
C ILE A 36 -3.84 -14.17 20.40
N PRO A 37 -2.70 -14.33 21.11
CA PRO A 37 -2.46 -13.58 22.34
C PRO A 37 -2.20 -12.10 22.04
N ASP A 38 -2.56 -11.24 22.99
CA ASP A 38 -2.32 -9.80 22.90
C ASP A 38 -0.83 -9.46 22.78
N ILE A 39 0.05 -10.30 23.36
CA ILE A 39 1.49 -10.22 23.23
C ILE A 39 2.05 -11.61 22.92
N TYR A 40 2.88 -11.73 21.88
CA TYR A 40 3.61 -12.94 21.57
C TYR A 40 5.13 -12.73 21.79
N PRO A 41 5.63 -12.94 23.02
CA PRO A 41 7.00 -12.57 23.40
C PRO A 41 8.06 -13.57 22.91
N ASP A 42 7.65 -14.72 22.38
CA ASP A 42 8.58 -15.71 21.86
C ASP A 42 9.30 -15.15 20.65
N ASN A 43 10.62 -14.98 20.81
CA ASN A 43 11.49 -14.37 19.82
C ASN A 43 12.22 -15.43 18.98
N THR A 44 11.76 -16.68 18.96
CA THR A 44 12.34 -17.78 18.18
C THR A 44 11.46 -18.07 16.95
N MET A 45 11.90 -18.98 16.06
CA MET A 45 11.07 -19.48 14.96
C MET A 45 9.98 -20.47 15.41
N ARG A 46 9.66 -20.56 16.71
CA ARG A 46 8.70 -21.54 17.23
C ARG A 46 7.31 -21.27 16.63
N PRO A 47 6.72 -22.24 15.91
CA PRO A 47 5.36 -22.10 15.43
C PRO A 47 4.36 -21.88 16.57
N ARG A 48 3.35 -21.03 16.36
CA ARG A 48 2.29 -20.82 17.36
C ARG A 48 1.66 -22.17 17.71
N GLY A 49 1.60 -22.48 19.01
CA GLY A 49 1.12 -23.77 19.50
C GLY A 49 2.17 -24.89 19.62
N ALA A 50 3.35 -24.75 19.01
CA ALA A 50 4.39 -25.77 19.10
C ALA A 50 5.12 -25.73 20.47
N LYS A 51 5.75 -26.85 20.84
CA LYS A 51 6.62 -26.92 22.03
C LYS A 51 7.92 -26.16 21.79
N SER A 52 8.41 -25.45 22.80
CA SER A 52 9.70 -24.76 22.74
C SER A 52 10.87 -25.75 22.67
N TYR A 53 11.86 -25.42 21.84
CA TYR A 53 13.13 -26.11 21.79
C TYR A 53 14.14 -25.41 22.72
N PRO A 54 14.67 -26.08 23.75
CA PRO A 54 15.67 -25.49 24.64
C PRO A 54 16.91 -25.02 23.87
N GLY A 55 17.32 -23.77 24.09
CA GLY A 55 18.48 -23.19 23.41
C GLY A 55 18.23 -22.73 21.97
N ALA A 56 16.97 -22.69 21.51
CA ALA A 56 16.64 -22.10 20.21
C ALA A 56 17.14 -20.64 20.13
N PRO A 57 17.81 -20.24 19.03
CA PRO A 57 18.30 -18.89 18.88
C PRO A 57 17.15 -17.90 18.73
N ARG A 58 17.41 -16.66 19.16
CA ARG A 58 16.50 -15.54 18.94
C ARG A 58 16.61 -15.07 17.49
N MET A 59 15.48 -14.65 16.93
CA MET A 59 15.33 -14.18 15.55
C MET A 59 15.31 -12.66 15.43
N GLY A 60 15.19 -11.95 16.55
CA GLY A 60 15.20 -10.49 16.58
C GLY A 60 13.87 -9.84 16.21
N TYR A 61 12.73 -10.52 16.41
CA TYR A 61 11.41 -9.89 16.23
C TYR A 61 11.26 -8.67 17.13
N THR A 62 10.70 -7.59 16.59
CA THR A 62 10.52 -6.30 17.27
C THR A 62 9.05 -5.94 17.45
N VAL A 63 8.17 -6.44 16.57
CA VAL A 63 6.72 -6.25 16.67
C VAL A 63 6.10 -7.48 17.32
N LEU A 64 5.79 -7.35 18.61
CA LEU A 64 5.35 -8.46 19.47
C LEU A 64 3.90 -8.33 19.93
N GLU A 65 3.27 -7.18 19.73
CA GLU A 65 1.94 -6.88 20.25
C GLU A 65 0.89 -7.01 19.15
N LYS A 66 -0.22 -7.68 19.46
CA LYS A 66 -1.33 -7.98 18.54
C LYS A 66 -1.89 -6.71 17.92
N HIS A 67 -2.08 -5.68 18.76
CA HIS A 67 -2.62 -4.40 18.35
C HIS A 67 -1.71 -3.62 17.38
N GLU A 68 -0.46 -4.04 17.15
CA GLU A 68 0.40 -3.41 16.15
C GLU A 68 0.24 -4.05 14.76
N VAL A 69 -0.11 -5.35 14.68
CA VAL A 69 0.03 -6.15 13.45
C VAL A 69 -1.23 -6.88 12.99
N TRP A 70 -2.10 -7.31 13.91
CA TRP A 70 -3.17 -8.25 13.61
C TRP A 70 -4.30 -7.64 12.78
N THR A 71 -4.93 -8.46 11.94
CA THR A 71 -6.21 -8.17 11.27
C THR A 71 -6.98 -9.46 11.08
N ASP A 72 -8.27 -9.46 11.40
CA ASP A 72 -9.12 -10.66 11.28
C ASP A 72 -9.28 -11.14 9.83
N ASN A 73 -9.13 -10.26 8.85
CA ASN A 73 -9.27 -10.62 7.43
C ASN A 73 -7.99 -11.22 6.79
N ALA A 74 -6.87 -11.35 7.52
CA ALA A 74 -5.59 -11.76 6.93
C ALA A 74 -5.64 -13.17 6.30
N ALA A 75 -6.20 -14.14 7.02
CA ALA A 75 -6.27 -15.52 6.57
C ALA A 75 -7.19 -15.66 5.33
N ALA A 76 -8.38 -15.05 5.36
CA ALA A 76 -9.29 -15.02 4.22
C ALA A 76 -8.66 -14.36 2.99
N LEU A 77 -7.95 -13.24 3.17
CA LEU A 77 -7.25 -12.55 2.08
C LEU A 77 -6.08 -13.36 1.53
N TYR A 78 -5.38 -14.12 2.38
CA TYR A 78 -4.34 -15.06 1.95
C TYR A 78 -4.94 -16.13 1.03
N GLU A 79 -6.02 -16.79 1.44
CA GLU A 79 -6.66 -17.84 0.65
C GLU A 79 -7.16 -17.28 -0.70
N GLU A 80 -7.76 -16.10 -0.70
CA GLU A 80 -8.16 -15.43 -1.94
C GLU A 80 -6.95 -15.14 -2.85
N ALA A 81 -5.85 -14.62 -2.30
CA ALA A 81 -4.65 -14.29 -3.05
C ALA A 81 -4.00 -15.52 -3.70
N ILE A 82 -3.97 -16.65 -2.99
CA ILE A 82 -3.46 -17.91 -3.54
C ILE A 82 -4.36 -18.43 -4.66
N GLN A 83 -5.68 -18.42 -4.46
CA GLN A 83 -6.64 -18.90 -5.46
C GLN A 83 -6.64 -18.06 -6.74
N ARG A 84 -6.47 -16.74 -6.61
CA ARG A 84 -6.52 -15.78 -7.73
C ARG A 84 -5.15 -15.41 -8.29
N ARG A 85 -4.11 -16.18 -7.95
CA ARG A 85 -2.75 -15.99 -8.50
C ARG A 85 -2.77 -16.07 -10.02
N TRP A 86 -1.96 -15.24 -10.65
CA TRP A 86 -1.76 -15.21 -12.10
C TRP A 86 -0.27 -15.19 -12.44
N LYS A 87 0.09 -15.68 -13.61
CA LYS A 87 1.45 -15.77 -14.11
C LYS A 87 1.64 -14.77 -15.25
N PRO A 88 2.46 -13.72 -15.08
CA PRO A 88 2.68 -12.75 -16.15
C PRO A 88 3.10 -13.39 -17.46
N ALA A 89 3.90 -14.46 -17.45
CA ALA A 89 4.40 -15.10 -18.66
C ALA A 89 3.33 -15.79 -19.53
N THR A 90 2.28 -16.36 -18.92
CA THR A 90 1.33 -17.26 -19.62
C THR A 90 -0.12 -16.79 -19.57
N ASP A 91 -0.48 -15.98 -18.57
CA ASP A 91 -1.87 -15.56 -18.38
C ASP A 91 -2.18 -14.24 -19.09
N ILE A 92 -1.16 -13.60 -19.67
CA ILE A 92 -1.24 -12.45 -20.56
C ILE A 92 -0.82 -12.90 -21.95
N ASP A 93 -1.68 -12.68 -22.94
CA ASP A 93 -1.37 -12.95 -24.35
C ASP A 93 -0.52 -11.82 -24.93
N TRP A 94 0.79 -11.89 -24.66
CA TRP A 94 1.76 -10.88 -25.10
C TRP A 94 1.86 -10.77 -26.62
N ALA A 95 1.71 -11.89 -27.34
CA ALA A 95 1.84 -11.93 -28.79
C ALA A 95 0.68 -11.21 -29.50
N ALA A 96 -0.49 -11.13 -28.87
CA ALA A 96 -1.65 -10.45 -29.41
C ALA A 96 -1.66 -8.94 -29.17
N ILE A 97 -0.78 -8.38 -28.33
CA ILE A 97 -0.73 -6.94 -28.09
C ILE A 97 -0.02 -6.28 -29.28
N PRO A 98 -0.71 -5.46 -30.10
CA PRO A 98 -0.09 -4.81 -31.24
C PRO A 98 0.87 -3.71 -30.77
N ALA A 99 1.91 -3.44 -31.58
CA ALA A 99 2.71 -2.25 -31.40
C ALA A 99 1.87 -1.01 -31.76
N GLY A 100 1.78 -0.05 -30.85
CA GLY A 100 1.23 1.27 -31.13
C GLY A 100 2.23 2.20 -31.82
N PRO A 101 1.85 3.47 -32.04
CA PRO A 101 2.79 4.52 -32.48
C PRO A 101 4.00 4.63 -31.55
N SER A 102 5.18 4.90 -32.11
CA SER A 102 6.45 4.85 -31.35
C SER A 102 6.46 5.76 -30.11
N GLU A 103 5.88 6.95 -30.22
CA GLU A 103 5.85 7.93 -29.12
C GLU A 103 4.88 7.51 -28.01
N LEU A 104 3.74 6.92 -28.35
CA LEU A 104 2.83 6.33 -27.37
C LEU A 104 3.49 5.15 -26.65
N GLU A 105 4.19 4.28 -27.39
CA GLU A 105 4.88 3.14 -26.79
C GLU A 105 6.06 3.57 -25.89
N ARG A 106 6.77 4.66 -26.23
CA ARG A 106 7.75 5.29 -25.33
C ARG A 106 7.11 5.86 -24.07
N ALA A 107 5.98 6.55 -24.18
CA ALA A 107 5.25 7.08 -23.03
C ALA A 107 4.74 5.96 -22.11
N LYS A 108 4.19 4.88 -22.68
CA LYS A 108 3.83 3.66 -21.94
C LYS A 108 5.04 3.04 -21.27
N ALA A 109 6.17 2.91 -21.96
CA ALA A 109 7.40 2.37 -21.40
C ALA A 109 7.90 3.19 -20.21
N GLN A 110 7.87 4.53 -20.31
CA GLN A 110 8.24 5.43 -19.22
C GLN A 110 7.32 5.25 -18.01
N LEU A 111 6.00 5.29 -18.22
CA LEU A 111 5.01 5.10 -17.16
C LEU A 111 5.22 3.75 -16.44
N LEU A 112 5.34 2.66 -17.21
CA LEU A 112 5.44 1.32 -16.65
C LEU A 112 6.80 1.05 -16.01
N THR A 113 7.83 1.81 -16.36
CA THR A 113 9.10 1.81 -15.64
C THR A 113 8.94 2.32 -14.21
N ILE A 114 8.25 3.46 -14.03
CA ILE A 114 7.98 4.04 -12.70
C ILE A 114 7.08 3.11 -11.88
N VAL A 115 6.04 2.54 -12.49
CA VAL A 115 5.13 1.59 -11.82
C VAL A 115 5.87 0.29 -11.42
N SER A 116 6.80 -0.17 -12.26
CA SER A 116 7.67 -1.31 -11.96
C SER A 116 8.61 -1.02 -10.78
N GLU A 117 9.23 0.16 -10.77
CA GLU A 117 10.09 0.64 -9.67
C GLU A 117 9.34 0.69 -8.35
N GLN A 118 8.17 1.33 -8.35
CA GLN A 118 7.32 1.44 -7.16
C GLN A 118 6.93 0.07 -6.61
N SER A 119 6.55 -0.87 -7.49
CA SER A 119 6.24 -2.25 -7.09
C SER A 119 7.43 -2.93 -6.41
N TRP A 120 8.65 -2.71 -6.90
CA TRP A 120 9.86 -3.26 -6.31
C TRP A 120 10.14 -2.68 -4.92
N VAL A 121 10.07 -1.35 -4.78
CA VAL A 121 10.26 -0.66 -3.49
C VAL A 121 9.31 -1.20 -2.43
N GLN A 122 8.02 -1.32 -2.77
CA GLN A 122 7.03 -1.84 -1.83
C GLN A 122 7.32 -3.30 -1.46
N SER A 123 7.71 -4.12 -2.43
CA SER A 123 8.07 -5.53 -2.20
C SER A 123 9.20 -5.67 -1.18
N VAL A 124 10.28 -4.90 -1.32
CA VAL A 124 11.41 -4.97 -0.39
C VAL A 124 11.07 -4.40 0.99
N THR A 125 10.22 -3.36 1.06
CA THR A 125 9.74 -2.83 2.34
C THR A 125 8.91 -3.86 3.11
N TYR A 126 7.98 -4.56 2.45
CA TYR A 126 7.26 -5.65 3.10
C TYR A 126 8.18 -6.79 3.53
N GLY A 127 9.21 -7.10 2.73
CA GLY A 127 10.24 -8.07 3.09
C GLY A 127 10.97 -7.70 4.39
N HIS A 128 11.29 -6.42 4.60
CA HIS A 128 11.83 -5.94 5.86
C HIS A 128 10.86 -6.18 7.03
N TRP A 129 9.59 -5.75 6.89
CA TRP A 129 8.61 -5.92 7.96
C TRP A 129 8.30 -7.38 8.27
N LEU A 130 8.29 -8.29 7.29
CA LEU A 130 8.15 -9.72 7.54
C LEU A 130 9.20 -10.27 8.51
N LYS A 131 10.42 -9.72 8.50
CA LYS A 131 11.45 -10.08 9.48
C LYS A 131 11.13 -9.55 10.88
N GLU A 132 10.52 -8.37 11.00
CA GLU A 132 10.29 -7.68 12.27
C GLU A 132 9.06 -8.23 13.02
N LEU A 133 8.06 -8.75 12.30
CA LEU A 133 6.83 -9.31 12.87
C LEU A 133 7.08 -10.64 13.60
N SER A 134 6.54 -10.78 14.81
CA SER A 134 6.55 -12.04 15.57
C SER A 134 5.91 -13.20 14.79
N TYR A 135 6.47 -14.41 14.90
CA TYR A 135 5.88 -15.62 14.28
C TYR A 135 4.45 -15.84 14.77
N GLY A 136 4.13 -15.44 16.01
CA GLY A 136 2.81 -15.60 16.62
C GLY A 136 1.64 -15.03 15.80
N TYR A 137 1.90 -14.15 14.83
CA TYR A 137 0.91 -13.57 13.93
C TYR A 137 1.09 -14.09 12.50
N TYR A 138 1.25 -15.41 12.35
CA TYR A 138 1.67 -16.02 11.09
C TYR A 138 0.68 -15.80 9.94
N GLU A 139 -0.62 -15.65 10.22
CA GLU A 139 -1.65 -15.37 9.23
C GLU A 139 -1.37 -14.05 8.50
N VAL A 140 -0.96 -13.02 9.25
CA VAL A 140 -0.52 -11.75 8.69
C VAL A 140 0.74 -11.96 7.86
N LYS A 141 1.72 -12.74 8.36
CA LYS A 141 2.99 -12.97 7.65
C LYS A 141 2.76 -13.69 6.31
N VAL A 142 1.93 -14.73 6.27
CA VAL A 142 1.67 -15.46 5.02
C VAL A 142 0.85 -14.62 4.06
N PHE A 143 -0.12 -13.81 4.52
CA PHE A 143 -0.79 -12.84 3.67
C PHE A 143 0.20 -11.83 3.06
N LEU A 144 1.04 -11.19 3.88
CA LEU A 144 2.05 -10.25 3.40
C LEU A 144 3.04 -10.90 2.42
N ALA A 145 3.37 -12.18 2.60
CA ALA A 145 4.17 -12.91 1.62
C ALA A 145 3.48 -13.00 0.24
N THR A 146 2.15 -13.13 0.19
CA THR A 146 1.40 -13.06 -1.09
C THR A 146 1.42 -11.65 -1.70
N VAL A 147 1.39 -10.61 -0.86
CA VAL A 147 1.53 -9.21 -1.31
C VAL A 147 2.91 -8.98 -1.92
N ILE A 148 3.98 -9.44 -1.27
CA ILE A 148 5.35 -9.42 -1.81
C ILE A 148 5.40 -10.14 -3.15
N PHE A 149 4.84 -11.35 -3.23
CA PHE A 149 4.81 -12.12 -4.47
C PHE A 149 4.03 -11.43 -5.59
N ALA A 150 2.91 -10.77 -5.28
CA ALA A 150 2.18 -9.96 -6.26
C ALA A 150 3.00 -8.76 -6.75
N LEU A 151 3.67 -8.05 -5.85
CA LEU A 151 4.50 -6.90 -6.19
C LEU A 151 5.72 -7.29 -7.03
N ALA A 152 6.36 -8.42 -6.73
CA ALA A 152 7.43 -8.97 -7.58
C ALA A 152 6.92 -9.30 -9.00
N ARG A 153 5.71 -9.89 -9.11
CA ARG A 153 5.06 -10.13 -10.41
C ARG A 153 4.70 -8.82 -11.12
N HIS A 154 4.30 -7.78 -10.40
CA HIS A 154 4.06 -6.45 -10.98
C HIS A 154 5.34 -5.87 -11.59
N THR A 155 6.45 -5.92 -10.86
CA THR A 155 7.77 -5.49 -11.38
C THR A 155 8.12 -6.22 -12.68
N GLU A 156 7.94 -7.55 -12.72
CA GLU A 156 8.17 -8.34 -13.94
C GLU A 156 7.20 -7.94 -15.07
N ALA A 157 5.90 -7.91 -14.80
CA ALA A 157 4.87 -7.75 -15.83
C ALA A 157 4.89 -6.35 -16.47
N PHE A 158 5.09 -5.30 -15.69
CA PHE A 158 5.17 -3.94 -16.20
C PHE A 158 6.47 -3.71 -16.96
N ARG A 159 7.58 -4.31 -16.53
CA ARG A 159 8.83 -4.33 -17.29
C ARG A 159 8.68 -5.04 -18.63
N LYS A 160 8.00 -6.20 -18.68
CA LYS A 160 7.67 -6.90 -19.93
C LYS A 160 6.88 -6.01 -20.87
N ARG A 161 5.81 -5.37 -20.37
CA ARG A 161 4.98 -4.50 -21.20
C ARG A 161 5.74 -3.28 -21.72
N ALA A 162 6.62 -2.67 -20.92
CA ALA A 162 7.46 -1.55 -21.34
C ALA A 162 8.37 -1.91 -22.54
N MET A 163 8.90 -3.14 -22.56
CA MET A 163 9.82 -3.59 -23.61
C MET A 163 9.12 -4.22 -24.82
N LEU A 164 7.85 -4.61 -24.70
CA LEU A 164 7.14 -5.41 -25.72
C LEU A 164 7.15 -4.80 -27.12
N ALA A 165 6.91 -3.50 -27.22
CA ALA A 165 6.80 -2.79 -28.49
C ALA A 165 8.04 -1.94 -28.83
N GLY A 166 9.20 -2.26 -28.23
CA GLY A 166 10.47 -1.57 -28.51
C GLY A 166 10.64 -0.20 -27.81
N GLY A 167 9.75 0.16 -26.87
CA GLY A 167 9.87 1.39 -26.07
C GLY A 167 11.04 1.37 -25.08
N GLY A 168 11.50 0.19 -24.66
CA GLY A 168 12.61 0.02 -23.74
C GLY A 168 12.25 0.28 -22.28
N VAL A 169 13.25 0.63 -21.47
CA VAL A 169 13.05 1.04 -20.07
C VAL A 169 13.33 2.53 -19.95
N GLY A 170 12.46 3.23 -19.23
CA GLY A 170 12.51 4.67 -19.06
C GLY A 170 13.42 5.13 -17.93
N MET A 171 13.28 6.40 -17.57
CA MET A 171 13.97 7.05 -16.44
C MET A 171 13.33 6.67 -15.11
N GLN A 172 14.14 6.68 -14.05
CA GLN A 172 13.70 6.52 -12.66
C GLN A 172 12.82 7.71 -12.24
N GLY A 173 11.82 7.47 -11.38
CA GLY A 173 11.02 8.53 -10.78
C GLY A 173 11.72 9.26 -9.61
N PRO A 174 11.14 10.36 -9.10
CA PRO A 174 11.72 11.17 -8.00
C PRO A 174 11.77 10.46 -6.63
N ALA A 175 10.97 9.41 -6.43
CA ALA A 175 10.98 8.54 -5.24
C ALA A 175 10.76 9.24 -3.87
N GLY A 176 10.06 10.37 -3.82
CA GLY A 176 9.81 11.12 -2.58
C GLY A 176 8.95 10.33 -1.58
N LEU A 177 7.80 9.82 -2.02
CA LEU A 177 6.92 9.00 -1.19
C LEU A 177 7.55 7.64 -0.86
N ASN A 178 8.29 7.06 -1.81
CA ASN A 178 9.04 5.81 -1.60
C ASN A 178 9.99 5.90 -0.40
N ARG A 179 10.67 7.05 -0.22
CA ARG A 179 11.53 7.25 0.94
C ARG A 179 10.74 7.24 2.26
N GLN A 180 9.55 7.83 2.30
CA GLN A 180 8.69 7.81 3.49
C GLN A 180 8.22 6.38 3.83
N ILE A 181 7.92 5.57 2.81
CA ILE A 181 7.53 4.15 2.98
C ILE A 181 8.68 3.34 3.57
N ILE A 182 9.90 3.52 3.06
CA ILE A 182 11.10 2.81 3.54
C ILE A 182 11.46 3.23 4.97
N ASP A 183 11.35 4.53 5.28
CA ASP A 183 11.76 5.09 6.57
C ASP A 183 10.69 5.02 7.67
N ALA A 184 9.55 4.38 7.40
CA ALA A 184 8.47 4.19 8.37
C ALA A 184 8.99 3.57 9.67
N ARG A 185 8.60 4.13 10.82
CA ARG A 185 9.17 3.81 12.14
C ARG A 185 8.47 2.68 12.86
N ASN A 186 7.22 2.41 12.49
CA ASN A 186 6.44 1.28 12.98
C ASN A 186 5.58 0.70 11.85
N PHE A 187 5.06 -0.51 12.08
CA PHE A 187 4.30 -1.23 11.07
C PHE A 187 3.04 -0.47 10.64
N THR A 188 2.33 0.15 11.58
CA THR A 188 1.11 0.93 11.29
C THR A 188 1.41 2.15 10.42
N GLU A 189 2.49 2.89 10.67
CA GLU A 189 2.94 3.98 9.80
C GLU A 189 3.21 3.46 8.39
N MET A 190 3.92 2.33 8.25
CA MET A 190 4.17 1.73 6.94
C MET A 190 2.86 1.39 6.23
N ILE A 191 1.90 0.75 6.91
CA ILE A 191 0.60 0.39 6.33
C ILE A 191 -0.19 1.63 5.88
N LEU A 192 -0.25 2.68 6.70
CA LEU A 192 -0.94 3.93 6.37
C LEU A 192 -0.38 4.55 5.09
N ILE A 193 0.94 4.69 4.99
CA ILE A 193 1.59 5.37 3.85
C ILE A 193 1.59 4.45 2.62
N ASN A 194 1.94 3.19 2.79
CA ASN A 194 2.17 2.27 1.69
C ASN A 194 0.86 1.71 1.11
N GLN A 195 -0.10 1.32 1.95
CA GLN A 195 -1.37 0.78 1.44
C GLN A 195 -2.38 1.90 1.26
N LEU A 196 -2.68 2.68 2.30
CA LEU A 196 -3.81 3.61 2.20
C LEU A 196 -3.51 4.81 1.31
N VAL A 197 -2.31 5.40 1.34
CA VAL A 197 -1.95 6.49 0.41
C VAL A 197 -1.56 5.91 -0.95
N THR A 198 -0.51 5.11 -0.98
CA THR A 198 0.14 4.71 -2.24
C THR A 198 -0.72 3.76 -3.07
N ASP A 199 -1.25 2.68 -2.47
CA ASP A 199 -2.08 1.73 -3.21
C ASP A 199 -3.44 2.31 -3.61
N SER A 200 -3.96 3.33 -2.90
CA SER A 200 -5.17 4.05 -3.34
C SER A 200 -4.97 4.75 -4.66
N PHE A 201 -3.81 5.38 -4.86
CA PHE A 201 -3.47 6.04 -6.12
C PHE A 201 -3.22 5.01 -7.21
N MET A 202 -2.52 3.92 -6.88
CA MET A 202 -2.21 2.84 -7.83
C MET A 202 -3.46 2.10 -8.32
N GLU A 203 -4.41 1.84 -7.43
CA GLU A 203 -5.66 1.16 -7.79
C GLU A 203 -6.45 1.96 -8.82
N VAL A 204 -6.58 3.27 -8.64
CA VAL A 204 -7.26 4.16 -9.61
C VAL A 204 -6.48 4.24 -10.92
N LEU A 205 -5.15 4.36 -10.87
CA LEU A 205 -4.30 4.37 -12.07
C LEU A 205 -4.50 3.08 -12.89
N LEU A 206 -4.37 1.92 -12.26
CA LEU A 206 -4.55 0.63 -12.91
C LEU A 206 -5.97 0.46 -13.46
N GLY A 207 -6.98 0.99 -12.76
CA GLY A 207 -8.36 1.03 -13.25
C GLY A 207 -8.52 1.87 -14.52
N ARG A 208 -7.88 3.05 -14.58
CA ARG A 208 -7.87 3.90 -15.77
C ARG A 208 -7.13 3.27 -16.94
N LEU A 209 -5.96 2.69 -16.67
CA LEU A 209 -5.18 1.97 -17.69
C LEU A 209 -5.93 0.75 -18.23
N ALA A 210 -6.62 -0.01 -17.38
CA ALA A 210 -7.44 -1.14 -17.82
C ALA A 210 -8.59 -0.69 -18.73
N ALA A 211 -9.27 0.40 -18.38
CA ALA A 211 -10.40 0.94 -19.15
C ALA A 211 -9.97 1.57 -20.48
N GLY A 212 -8.76 2.16 -20.53
CA GLY A 212 -8.20 2.80 -21.72
C GLY A 212 -7.26 1.92 -22.55
N ALA A 213 -7.07 0.65 -22.17
CA ALA A 213 -6.15 -0.25 -22.86
C ALA A 213 -6.61 -0.52 -24.31
N ALA A 214 -5.67 -0.48 -25.24
CA ALA A 214 -5.96 -0.65 -26.67
C ALA A 214 -6.27 -2.11 -27.06
N HIS A 215 -5.88 -3.07 -26.22
CA HIS A 215 -6.04 -4.49 -26.47
C HIS A 215 -6.50 -5.24 -25.21
N PRO A 216 -7.38 -6.26 -25.31
CA PRO A 216 -7.85 -7.03 -24.15
C PRO A 216 -6.76 -7.65 -23.29
N ALA A 217 -5.64 -8.09 -23.89
CA ALA A 217 -4.51 -8.63 -23.13
C ALA A 217 -3.82 -7.56 -22.25
N GLU A 218 -3.71 -6.33 -22.75
CA GLU A 218 -3.21 -5.19 -21.98
C GLU A 218 -4.22 -4.79 -20.88
N ALA A 219 -5.52 -4.77 -21.19
CA ALA A 219 -6.58 -4.53 -20.19
C ALA A 219 -6.56 -5.56 -19.06
N ARG A 220 -6.33 -6.84 -19.42
CA ARG A 220 -6.23 -7.97 -18.49
C ARG A 220 -5.04 -7.81 -17.54
N LEU A 221 -3.87 -7.39 -18.05
CA LEU A 221 -2.70 -7.10 -17.23
C LEU A 221 -3.01 -6.10 -16.12
N TYR A 222 -3.58 -4.95 -16.48
CA TYR A 222 -3.90 -3.90 -15.52
C TYR A 222 -5.00 -4.32 -14.54
N THR A 223 -6.00 -5.08 -15.02
CA THR A 223 -7.08 -5.59 -14.18
C THR A 223 -6.57 -6.57 -13.12
N LEU A 224 -5.73 -7.53 -13.51
CA LEU A 224 -5.15 -8.50 -12.58
C LEU A 224 -4.26 -7.81 -11.54
N ALA A 225 -3.43 -6.85 -11.96
CA ALA A 225 -2.62 -6.07 -11.05
C ALA A 225 -3.48 -5.22 -10.09
N ARG A 226 -4.57 -4.63 -10.57
CA ARG A 226 -5.53 -3.89 -9.74
C ARG A 226 -6.16 -4.77 -8.67
N GLN A 227 -6.56 -6.01 -9.01
CA GLN A 227 -7.12 -6.96 -8.04
C GLN A 227 -6.12 -7.30 -6.92
N ASP A 228 -4.84 -7.48 -7.26
CA ASP A 228 -3.78 -7.66 -6.27
C ASP A 228 -3.66 -6.46 -5.32
N ARG A 229 -3.74 -5.21 -5.85
CA ARG A 229 -3.71 -3.99 -5.03
C ARG A 229 -4.94 -3.84 -4.13
N VAL A 230 -6.13 -4.20 -4.63
CA VAL A 230 -7.37 -4.11 -3.86
C VAL A 230 -7.36 -5.04 -2.64
N ARG A 231 -6.79 -6.25 -2.76
CA ARG A 231 -6.59 -7.14 -1.60
C ARG A 231 -5.66 -6.52 -0.54
N ALA A 232 -4.54 -5.94 -0.97
CA ALA A 232 -3.63 -5.25 -0.05
C ALA A 232 -4.30 -4.04 0.64
N LEU A 233 -5.12 -3.29 -0.09
CA LEU A 233 -5.92 -2.19 0.46
C LEU A 233 -6.92 -2.67 1.50
N ALA A 234 -7.63 -3.78 1.25
CA ALA A 234 -8.59 -4.35 2.20
C ALA A 234 -7.93 -4.73 3.54
N PHE A 235 -6.74 -5.33 3.49
CA PHE A 235 -5.93 -5.58 4.69
C PHE A 235 -5.57 -4.27 5.40
N GLY A 236 -5.04 -3.29 4.67
CA GLY A 236 -4.59 -2.02 5.25
C GLY A 236 -5.71 -1.22 5.91
N GLN A 237 -6.91 -1.23 5.33
CA GLN A 237 -8.07 -0.55 5.90
C GLN A 237 -8.50 -1.18 7.22
N GLU A 238 -8.54 -2.52 7.29
CA GLU A 238 -8.88 -3.21 8.54
C GLU A 238 -7.79 -3.02 9.59
N ARG A 239 -6.51 -3.13 9.21
CA ARG A 239 -5.38 -2.87 10.12
C ARG A 239 -5.43 -1.49 10.75
N VAL A 240 -5.76 -0.47 9.97
CA VAL A 240 -5.84 0.90 10.49
C VAL A 240 -7.03 1.06 11.43
N ARG A 241 -8.18 0.46 11.11
CA ARG A 241 -9.35 0.46 12.01
C ARG A 241 -9.02 -0.23 13.32
N ASP A 242 -8.53 -1.45 13.27
CA ASP A 242 -8.13 -2.24 14.44
C ASP A 242 -7.07 -1.51 15.30
N ALA A 243 -6.12 -0.79 14.67
CA ALA A 243 -5.15 0.02 15.40
C ALA A 243 -5.81 1.18 16.18
N LEU A 244 -6.79 1.84 15.59
CA LEU A 244 -7.51 2.95 16.22
C LEU A 244 -8.48 2.47 17.29
N ASP A 245 -9.14 1.34 17.08
CA ASP A 245 -10.04 0.75 18.07
C ASP A 245 -9.26 0.35 19.34
N ALA A 246 -8.06 -0.21 19.17
CA ALA A 246 -7.18 -0.55 20.28
C ALA A 246 -6.51 0.67 20.94
N GLN A 247 -6.16 1.69 20.15
CA GLN A 247 -5.41 2.87 20.62
C GLN A 247 -5.94 4.20 20.03
N PRO A 248 -7.14 4.66 20.43
CA PRO A 248 -7.77 5.86 19.86
C PRO A 248 -6.92 7.13 20.02
N GLN A 249 -6.12 7.20 21.08
CA GLN A 249 -5.21 8.32 21.37
C GLN A 249 -4.15 8.55 20.27
N ARG A 250 -3.89 7.54 19.41
CA ARG A 250 -2.91 7.64 18.31
C ARG A 250 -3.46 8.30 17.06
N LEU A 251 -4.73 8.68 17.01
CA LEU A 251 -5.32 9.34 15.84
C LEU A 251 -4.53 10.61 15.42
N ALA A 252 -4.05 11.39 16.39
CA ALA A 252 -3.22 12.57 16.11
C ALA A 252 -1.87 12.21 15.46
N GLU A 253 -1.26 11.11 15.90
CA GLU A 253 -0.03 10.54 15.33
C GLU A 253 -0.27 10.11 13.87
N PHE A 254 -1.39 9.44 13.60
CA PHE A 254 -1.73 8.97 12.24
C PHE A 254 -1.94 10.14 11.27
N HIS A 255 -2.60 11.22 11.72
CA HIS A 255 -2.66 12.45 10.93
C HIS A 255 -1.29 13.02 10.61
N GLY A 256 -0.33 12.94 11.54
CA GLY A 256 1.05 13.35 11.31
C GLY A 256 1.74 12.49 10.24
N TYR A 257 1.50 11.18 10.23
CA TYR A 257 2.02 10.26 9.21
C TYR A 257 1.47 10.58 7.82
N LEU A 258 0.15 10.73 7.73
CA LEU A 258 -0.54 11.08 6.48
C LEU A 258 -0.10 12.45 5.96
N GLN A 259 0.09 13.44 6.84
CA GLN A 259 0.58 14.75 6.43
C GLN A 259 1.99 14.68 5.80
N ARG A 260 2.92 13.91 6.40
CA ARG A 260 4.25 13.72 5.82
C ARG A 260 4.20 13.02 4.48
N ALA A 261 3.38 11.98 4.36
CA ALA A 261 3.17 11.26 3.11
C ALA A 261 2.61 12.17 2.01
N GLU A 262 1.57 12.94 2.32
CA GLU A 262 0.96 13.89 1.38
C GLU A 262 1.96 14.96 0.92
N ILE A 263 2.79 15.49 1.83
CA ILE A 263 3.84 16.46 1.48
C ILE A 263 4.89 15.82 0.55
N ALA A 264 5.38 14.62 0.88
CA ALA A 264 6.35 13.91 0.05
C ALA A 264 5.76 13.61 -1.35
N MET A 265 4.49 13.22 -1.39
CA MET A 265 3.78 12.90 -2.62
C MET A 265 3.60 14.10 -3.54
N VAL A 266 3.55 15.35 -3.04
CA VAL A 266 3.47 16.54 -3.90
C VAL A 266 4.64 16.62 -4.88
N GLY A 267 5.85 16.21 -4.47
CA GLY A 267 7.01 16.14 -5.36
C GLY A 267 6.76 15.16 -6.51
N ASP A 268 6.34 13.94 -6.17
CA ASP A 268 6.06 12.88 -7.13
C ASP A 268 4.91 13.25 -8.09
N LEU A 269 3.88 13.95 -7.60
CA LEU A 269 2.74 14.40 -8.40
C LEU A 269 3.08 15.55 -9.36
N ARG A 270 4.19 16.26 -9.12
CA ARG A 270 4.64 17.39 -9.96
C ARG A 270 5.75 17.01 -10.93
N ASP A 271 6.20 15.76 -10.89
CA ASP A 271 7.25 15.28 -11.78
C ASP A 271 6.82 15.37 -13.25
N THR A 272 7.58 16.15 -14.02
CA THR A 272 7.28 16.43 -15.42
C THR A 272 7.29 15.14 -16.24
N VAL A 273 8.31 14.30 -16.07
CA VAL A 273 8.47 13.05 -16.85
C VAL A 273 7.26 12.14 -16.65
N THR A 274 6.85 11.93 -15.40
CA THR A 274 5.71 11.08 -15.05
C THR A 274 4.40 11.67 -15.60
N ASN A 275 4.18 12.98 -15.45
CA ASN A 275 2.95 13.62 -15.87
C ASN A 275 2.81 13.70 -17.39
N GLU A 276 3.89 13.99 -18.12
CA GLU A 276 3.87 14.01 -19.58
C GLU A 276 3.61 12.61 -20.15
N ALA A 277 4.30 11.59 -19.63
CA ALA A 277 4.05 10.20 -20.01
C ALA A 277 2.59 9.78 -19.73
N LEU A 278 2.05 10.12 -18.56
CA LEU A 278 0.64 9.86 -18.23
C LEU A 278 -0.32 10.61 -19.15
N ALA A 279 -0.06 11.88 -19.45
CA ALA A 279 -0.91 12.67 -20.33
C ALA A 279 -0.95 12.06 -21.75
N ILE A 280 0.20 11.67 -22.31
CA ILE A 280 0.26 10.98 -23.61
C ILE A 280 -0.50 9.65 -23.56
N VAL A 281 -0.30 8.83 -22.51
CA VAL A 281 -0.98 7.52 -22.38
C VAL A 281 -2.49 7.68 -22.26
N LEU A 282 -2.98 8.66 -21.49
CA LEU A 282 -4.41 8.92 -21.31
C LEU A 282 -5.04 9.58 -22.55
N GLY A 283 -4.29 10.43 -23.26
CA GLY A 283 -4.70 11.04 -24.52
C GLY A 283 -4.72 10.05 -25.69
N GLY A 284 -3.89 9.00 -25.62
CA GLY A 284 -3.75 7.98 -26.66
C GLY A 284 -2.69 8.30 -27.71
N ASP A 285 -2.19 9.53 -27.76
CA ASP A 285 -1.08 9.95 -28.61
C ASP A 285 -0.46 11.28 -28.08
N VAL A 286 0.60 11.75 -28.74
CA VAL A 286 1.30 13.00 -28.37
C VAL A 286 0.52 14.25 -28.74
N GLU A 287 -0.24 14.23 -29.83
CA GLU A 287 -1.01 15.39 -30.31
C GLU A 287 -2.24 15.66 -29.41
N ALA A 288 -2.80 14.62 -28.83
CA ALA A 288 -3.89 14.59 -27.87
C ALA A 288 -3.41 14.74 -26.42
N MET A 289 -2.13 15.03 -26.19
CA MET A 289 -1.58 15.29 -24.86
C MET A 289 -2.36 16.38 -24.07
N PRO A 290 -2.89 17.47 -24.68
CA PRO A 290 -3.75 18.41 -23.96
C PRO A 290 -5.02 17.76 -23.38
N ALA A 291 -5.72 16.94 -24.18
CA ALA A 291 -6.89 16.18 -23.71
C ALA A 291 -6.49 15.14 -22.66
N GLY A 292 -5.32 14.52 -22.83
CA GLY A 292 -4.73 13.61 -21.86
C GLY A 292 -4.38 14.29 -20.53
N ALA A 293 -3.96 15.56 -20.55
CA ALA A 293 -3.69 16.35 -19.35
C ALA A 293 -4.99 16.65 -18.57
N GLU A 294 -6.11 16.90 -19.27
CA GLU A 294 -7.42 17.02 -18.64
C GLU A 294 -7.85 15.71 -17.98
N GLN A 295 -7.67 14.57 -18.67
CA GLN A 295 -7.93 13.25 -18.10
C GLN A 295 -7.03 12.95 -16.90
N LEU A 296 -5.76 13.35 -16.94
CA LEU A 296 -4.84 13.23 -15.82
C LEU A 296 -5.34 14.04 -14.62
N ALA A 297 -5.80 15.28 -14.81
CA ALA A 297 -6.38 16.08 -13.71
C ALA A 297 -7.62 15.40 -13.10
N GLN A 298 -8.51 14.86 -13.93
CA GLN A 298 -9.67 14.10 -13.46
C GLN A 298 -9.26 12.83 -12.69
N MET A 299 -8.24 12.11 -13.17
CA MET A 299 -7.68 10.94 -12.49
C MET A 299 -7.09 11.32 -11.13
N ARG A 300 -6.31 12.40 -11.04
CA ARG A 300 -5.71 12.87 -9.78
C ARG A 300 -6.79 13.22 -8.75
N SER A 301 -7.88 13.85 -9.20
CA SER A 301 -9.03 14.12 -8.34
C SER A 301 -9.73 12.84 -7.87
N ALA A 302 -9.86 11.84 -8.74
CA ALA A 302 -10.40 10.53 -8.37
C ALA A 302 -9.48 9.76 -7.40
N GLN A 303 -8.16 9.85 -7.57
CA GLN A 303 -7.17 9.25 -6.68
C GLN A 303 -7.27 9.80 -5.26
N ALA A 304 -7.32 11.14 -5.11
CA ALA A 304 -7.50 11.76 -3.81
C ALA A 304 -8.84 11.39 -3.16
N ARG A 305 -9.95 11.40 -3.91
CA ARG A 305 -11.25 10.96 -3.38
C ARG A 305 -11.22 9.51 -2.89
N ALA A 306 -10.65 8.60 -3.67
CA ALA A 306 -10.56 7.19 -3.29
C ALA A 306 -9.70 7.00 -2.03
N TYR A 307 -8.58 7.71 -1.93
CA TYR A 307 -7.75 7.77 -0.72
C TYR A 307 -8.55 8.25 0.51
N LEU A 308 -9.24 9.38 0.40
CA LEU A 308 -10.04 9.96 1.49
C LEU A 308 -11.19 9.04 1.92
N GLN A 309 -11.88 8.41 0.97
CA GLN A 309 -12.96 7.46 1.24
C GLN A 309 -12.45 6.24 2.02
N ARG A 310 -11.27 5.72 1.67
CA ARG A 310 -10.68 4.57 2.37
C ARG A 310 -10.23 4.91 3.78
N LEU A 311 -9.67 6.11 3.98
CA LEU A 311 -9.37 6.62 5.32
C LEU A 311 -10.64 6.79 6.17
N ALA A 312 -11.70 7.38 5.60
CA ALA A 312 -12.98 7.54 6.30
C ALA A 312 -13.57 6.18 6.71
N ALA A 313 -13.52 5.18 5.81
CA ALA A 313 -13.96 3.82 6.12
C ALA A 313 -13.10 3.12 7.20
N ALA A 314 -11.87 3.57 7.41
CA ALA A 314 -10.98 3.12 8.48
C ALA A 314 -11.07 3.99 9.76
N GLY A 315 -12.01 4.95 9.83
CA GLY A 315 -12.23 5.79 11.01
C GLY A 315 -11.39 7.08 11.05
N ILE A 316 -10.75 7.48 9.94
CA ILE A 316 -9.92 8.69 9.87
C ILE A 316 -10.59 9.75 8.98
N ASP A 317 -11.10 10.82 9.58
CA ASP A 317 -11.53 12.01 8.84
C ASP A 317 -10.33 12.85 8.41
N ARG A 318 -10.01 12.79 7.11
CA ARG A 318 -8.89 13.50 6.51
C ARG A 318 -9.31 14.64 5.59
N GLU A 319 -10.59 14.78 5.24
CA GLU A 319 -11.06 15.64 4.15
C GLU A 319 -10.62 17.10 4.32
N ARG A 320 -10.80 17.66 5.52
CA ARG A 320 -10.41 19.05 5.84
C ARG A 320 -9.00 19.20 6.42
N ARG A 321 -8.23 18.11 6.50
CA ARG A 321 -6.90 18.09 7.13
C ARG A 321 -5.76 17.80 6.16
N GLN A 322 -6.08 17.55 4.88
CA GLN A 322 -5.11 17.35 3.80
C GLN A 322 -4.03 18.43 3.80
N ALA A 323 -2.79 18.05 3.48
CA ALA A 323 -1.73 19.00 3.23
C ALA A 323 -2.17 19.95 2.09
N PRO A 324 -2.13 21.28 2.26
CA PRO A 324 -2.74 22.19 1.29
C PRO A 324 -2.17 22.06 -0.14
N HIS A 325 -0.87 21.79 -0.26
CA HIS A 325 -0.24 21.58 -1.55
C HIS A 325 -0.61 20.24 -2.21
N PHE A 326 -0.92 19.22 -1.42
CA PHE A 326 -1.45 17.95 -1.91
C PHE A 326 -2.88 18.13 -2.42
N ALA A 327 -3.73 18.79 -1.62
CA ALA A 327 -5.11 19.11 -2.00
C ALA A 327 -5.15 19.92 -3.31
N LEU A 328 -4.25 20.90 -3.47
CA LEU A 328 -4.12 21.66 -4.72
C LEU A 328 -3.64 20.75 -5.89
N ALA A 329 -2.61 19.94 -5.68
CA ALA A 329 -2.05 19.07 -6.73
C ALA A 329 -3.03 17.99 -7.22
N THR A 330 -4.03 17.67 -6.40
CA THR A 330 -5.07 16.68 -6.71
C THR A 330 -6.43 17.31 -7.02
N GLY A 331 -6.48 18.64 -7.17
CA GLY A 331 -7.68 19.38 -7.54
C GLY A 331 -8.81 19.31 -6.51
N GLN A 332 -8.48 19.10 -5.23
CA GLN A 332 -9.45 19.18 -4.12
C GLN A 332 -9.68 20.62 -3.65
N ILE A 333 -8.73 21.51 -3.93
CA ILE A 333 -8.85 22.96 -3.71
C ILE A 333 -8.25 23.70 -4.90
N THR A 334 -8.64 24.97 -5.03
CA THR A 334 -8.15 25.94 -6.01
C THR A 334 -6.95 26.74 -5.48
N ARG A 335 -6.28 27.49 -6.36
CA ARG A 335 -5.19 28.39 -5.97
C ARG A 335 -5.69 29.58 -5.13
N GLU A 336 -6.91 30.02 -5.37
CA GLU A 336 -7.56 31.11 -4.62
C GLU A 336 -7.84 30.65 -3.19
N GLU A 337 -8.42 29.46 -3.02
CA GLU A 337 -8.64 28.86 -1.70
C GLU A 337 -7.32 28.66 -0.94
N LEU A 338 -6.26 28.18 -1.61
CA LEU A 338 -4.94 28.06 -0.97
C LEU A 338 -4.38 29.41 -0.49
N THR A 339 -4.58 30.46 -1.28
CA THR A 339 -4.15 31.83 -0.91
C THR A 339 -4.93 32.31 0.31
N ALA A 340 -6.25 32.17 0.30
CA ALA A 340 -7.11 32.54 1.43
C ALA A 340 -6.74 31.77 2.71
N MET A 341 -6.45 30.46 2.62
CA MET A 341 -5.99 29.66 3.76
C MET A 341 -4.67 30.18 4.35
N ARG A 342 -3.72 30.61 3.51
CA ARG A 342 -2.44 31.18 3.96
C ARG A 342 -2.62 32.51 4.68
N GLU A 343 -3.46 33.40 4.13
CA GLU A 343 -3.79 34.67 4.75
C GLU A 343 -4.48 34.48 6.11
N GLN A 344 -5.43 33.55 6.20
CA GLN A 344 -6.11 33.22 7.46
C GLN A 344 -5.12 32.67 8.51
N ALA A 345 -4.20 31.79 8.11
CA ALA A 345 -3.17 31.25 9.00
C ALA A 345 -2.22 32.35 9.51
N GLN A 346 -1.81 33.29 8.63
CA GLN A 346 -1.00 34.45 9.02
C GLN A 346 -1.73 35.36 10.01
N GLN A 347 -3.02 35.64 9.77
CA GLN A 347 -3.83 36.44 10.68
C GLN A 347 -4.01 35.76 12.05
N GLN A 348 -4.22 34.44 12.08
CA GLN A 348 -4.31 33.69 13.34
C GLN A 348 -2.98 33.69 14.10
N ALA A 349 -1.86 33.52 13.39
CA ALA A 349 -0.52 33.59 13.98
C ALA A 349 -0.24 34.98 14.57
N ALA A 350 -0.59 36.05 13.83
CA ALA A 350 -0.46 37.43 14.30
C ALA A 350 -1.32 37.69 15.55
N LYS A 351 -2.60 37.28 15.54
CA LYS A 351 -3.49 37.40 16.71
C LYS A 351 -2.94 36.66 17.94
N LYS A 352 -2.40 35.45 17.76
CA LYS A 352 -1.80 34.67 18.84
C LYS A 352 -0.53 35.34 19.39
N ALA A 353 0.30 35.92 18.52
CA ALA A 353 1.48 36.68 18.92
C ALA A 353 1.11 37.95 19.72
N THR A 354 0.06 38.67 19.31
CA THR A 354 -0.45 39.84 20.05
C THR A 354 -1.05 39.46 21.41
N ALA A 355 -1.75 38.32 21.50
CA ALA A 355 -2.32 37.83 22.76
C ALA A 355 -1.27 37.32 23.77
N LEU A 356 -0.06 36.98 23.30
CA LEU A 356 1.07 36.53 24.12
C LEU A 356 2.04 37.68 24.48
N ALA A 357 1.80 38.90 24.01
CA ALA A 357 2.61 40.05 24.40
C ALA A 357 2.21 40.46 25.83
N PRO A 358 3.12 40.38 26.83
CA PRO A 358 2.80 40.79 28.19
C PRO A 358 2.45 42.28 28.19
N GLU A 359 1.37 42.65 28.89
CA GLU A 359 1.11 44.05 29.23
C GLU A 359 2.38 44.60 29.87
N ARG A 360 3.09 45.47 29.13
CA ARG A 360 4.14 46.28 29.73
C ARG A 360 3.45 47.24 30.68
N SER A 361 3.32 46.80 31.94
CA SER A 361 2.96 47.59 33.09
C SER A 361 3.77 48.89 33.05
N HIS A 362 3.10 50.00 32.82
CA HIS A 362 3.62 51.32 33.12
C HIS A 362 3.89 51.39 34.64
N ALA A 363 5.17 51.54 35.00
CA ALA A 363 5.61 52.06 36.27
C ALA A 363 6.23 53.43 36.02
#